data_AF-A0A9W6JIV0-F1
#
_entry.id   AF-A0A9W6JIV0-F1
#
_cell.length_a   1.000
_cell.length_b   1.000
_cell.length_c   1.000
_cell.angle_alpha   90.00
_cell.angle_beta   90.00
_cell.angle_gamma   90.00
#
_symmetry.space_group_name_H-M   'P 1'
#
loop_
_entity.id
_entity.type
_entity.pdbx_description
1 polymer ?
#
loop_
_entity_poly.entity_id
_entity_poly.type
_entity_poly.pdbx_seq_one_letter_code
_entity_poly.pdbx_strand_id
1 'polypeptide(L)' 'MRKTAFILALAAMPFAAPAFAATDSLSTQQRNIAACNALADSYGVTGYARSGIVQRCFEQKTTAEHRAG' A
#
# COMPACT_ATOMS: atom_id res chain seq x y z
N MET A 1 1.96 -21.36 -46.04
CA MET A 1 0.97 -20.72 -46.93
C MET A 1 -0.12 -20.07 -46.08
N ARG A 2 -0.53 -18.85 -46.48
CA ARG A 2 -1.86 -18.25 -46.30
C ARG A 2 -2.22 -17.85 -44.84
N LYS A 3 -1.88 -16.62 -44.46
CA LYS A 3 -2.76 -15.42 -44.53
C LYS A 3 -4.04 -15.57 -43.71
N THR A 4 -4.08 -14.89 -42.56
CA THR A 4 -5.22 -14.05 -42.16
C THR A 4 -4.79 -13.03 -41.12
N ALA A 5 -4.60 -11.80 -41.59
CA ALA A 5 -4.70 -10.61 -40.78
C ALA A 5 -6.15 -10.43 -40.35
N PHE A 6 -6.37 -10.10 -39.08
CA PHE A 6 -7.53 -9.30 -38.64
C PHE A 6 -7.06 -8.42 -37.49
N ILE A 7 -6.39 -7.33 -37.86
CA ILE A 7 -6.29 -6.14 -37.01
C ILE A 7 -7.65 -5.46 -37.09
N LEU A 8 -8.42 -5.54 -36.02
CA LEU A 8 -9.61 -4.72 -35.80
C LEU A 8 -9.25 -3.70 -34.73
N ALA A 9 -8.93 -2.51 -35.20
CA ALA A 9 -8.76 -1.31 -34.40
C ALA A 9 -10.05 -1.04 -33.62
N LEU A 10 -9.97 -1.04 -32.29
CA LEU A 10 -10.99 -0.48 -31.42
C LEU A 10 -10.38 0.72 -30.68
N ALA A 11 -10.81 1.91 -31.12
CA ALA A 11 -10.90 3.17 -30.41
C ALA A 11 -9.89 3.42 -29.28
N ALA A 12 -8.86 4.22 -29.59
CA ALA A 12 -8.10 4.97 -28.60
C ALA A 12 -9.01 6.00 -27.91
N MET A 13 -9.71 5.60 -26.84
CA MET A 13 -10.19 6.53 -25.84
C MET A 13 -9.00 6.89 -24.93
N PRO A 14 -8.54 8.15 -24.89
CA PRO A 14 -7.61 8.57 -23.87
C PRO A 14 -8.39 8.57 -22.56
N PHE A 15 -8.29 7.48 -21.80
CA PHE A 15 -8.67 7.45 -20.41
C PHE A 15 -7.68 8.37 -19.68
N ALA A 16 -8.01 9.66 -19.60
CA ALA A 16 -7.27 10.63 -18.81
C ALA A 16 -7.42 10.21 -17.34
N ALA A 17 -6.50 9.37 -16.88
CA ALA A 17 -6.41 8.99 -15.48
C ALA A 17 -6.18 10.28 -14.67
N PRO A 18 -6.96 10.53 -13.60
CA PRO A 18 -6.66 11.63 -12.71
C PRO A 18 -5.27 11.36 -12.11
N ALA A 19 -4.32 12.25 -12.42
CA ALA A 19 -3.06 12.31 -11.72
C ALA A 19 -3.37 12.76 -10.28
N PHE A 20 -3.52 11.80 -9.37
CA PHE A 20 -3.46 12.10 -7.94
C PHE A 20 -2.03 12.56 -7.66
N ALA A 21 -1.84 13.87 -7.59
CA ALA A 21 -0.65 14.45 -7.02
C ALA A 21 -0.48 13.86 -5.62
N ALA A 22 0.58 13.08 -5.43
CA ALA A 22 0.94 12.54 -4.12
C ALA A 22 1.28 13.73 -3.21
N THR A 23 0.31 14.16 -2.40
CA THR A 23 0.57 15.07 -1.30
C THR A 23 1.42 14.32 -0.29
N ASP A 24 2.69 14.72 -0.19
CA ASP A 24 3.78 14.17 0.64
C ASP A 24 3.54 14.21 2.18
N SER A 25 2.29 14.34 2.62
CA SER A 25 1.93 14.24 4.03
C SER A 25 1.28 12.90 4.30
N LEU A 26 2.09 11.85 4.49
CA LEU A 26 1.60 10.59 5.04
C LEU A 26 0.85 10.89 6.33
N SER A 27 -0.39 10.41 6.45
CA SER A 27 -1.15 10.50 7.70
C SER A 27 -0.37 9.83 8.83
N THR A 28 -0.62 10.23 10.09
CA THR A 28 0.05 9.60 11.24
C THR A 28 -0.19 8.09 11.28
N GLN A 29 -1.39 7.67 10.87
CA GLN A 29 -1.74 6.27 10.70
C GLN A 29 -0.81 5.54 9.70
N GLN A 30 -0.57 6.14 8.52
CA GLN A 30 0.33 5.55 7.52
C GLN A 30 1.78 5.49 8.02
N ARG A 31 2.26 6.51 8.75
CA ARG A 31 3.59 6.49 9.36
C ARG A 31 3.73 5.37 10.40
N ASN A 32 2.71 5.16 11.23
CA ASN A 32 2.70 4.08 12.23
C ASN A 32 2.72 2.70 11.57
N ILE A 33 1.92 2.48 10.51
CA ILE A 33 1.93 1.23 9.77
C ILE A 33 3.30 0.98 9.13
N ALA A 34 3.92 1.99 8.53
CA ALA A 34 5.26 1.87 7.95
C ALA A 34 6.31 1.46 9.01
N ALA A 35 6.29 2.10 10.18
CA ALA A 35 7.18 1.74 11.28
C ALA A 35 6.95 0.31 11.80
N CYS A 36 5.69 -0.12 11.91
CA CYS A 36 5.37 -1.48 12.34
C CYS A 36 5.74 -2.55 11.32
N ASN A 37 5.67 -2.24 10.02
CA ASN A 37 6.19 -3.11 8.98
C ASN A 37 7.70 -3.25 9.04
N ALA A 38 8.44 -2.14 9.20
CA ALA A 38 9.89 -2.17 9.36
C ALA A 38 10.33 -2.96 10.60
N LEU A 39 9.57 -2.87 11.69
CA LEU A 39 9.79 -3.69 12.87
C LEU A 39 9.63 -5.18 12.54
N ALA A 40 8.55 -5.57 11.85
CA ALA A 40 8.35 -6.97 11.47
C ALA A 40 9.43 -7.50 10.50
N ASP A 41 9.93 -6.63 9.60
CA ASP A 41 11.05 -6.94 8.72
C ASP A 41 12.35 -7.17 9.50
N SER A 42 12.58 -6.41 10.58
CA SER A 42 13.74 -6.63 11.47
C SER A 42 13.70 -7.99 12.20
N TYR A 43 12.51 -8.56 12.39
CA TYR A 43 12.33 -9.90 12.94
C TYR A 43 12.47 -11.00 11.88
N GLY A 44 12.59 -10.66 10.59
CA GLY A 44 12.69 -11.64 9.50
C GLY A 44 11.47 -12.56 9.38
N VAL A 45 10.33 -12.19 9.95
CA VAL A 45 9.12 -13.00 9.94
C VAL A 45 8.23 -12.64 8.75
N THR A 46 7.50 -13.62 8.25
CA THR A 46 6.55 -13.46 7.15
C THR A 46 5.18 -14.06 7.52
N GLY A 47 4.17 -13.84 6.67
CA GLY A 47 2.85 -14.43 6.84
C GLY A 47 2.17 -14.08 8.16
N TYR A 48 1.56 -15.06 8.81
CA TYR A 48 0.78 -14.85 10.04
C TYR A 48 1.60 -14.24 11.19
N ALA A 49 2.86 -14.66 11.34
CA ALA A 49 3.76 -14.11 12.35
C ALA A 49 4.03 -12.61 12.14
N ARG A 50 4.21 -12.19 10.88
CA ARG A 50 4.34 -10.77 10.51
C ARG A 50 3.08 -9.99 10.89
N SER A 51 1.91 -10.48 10.52
CA SER A 51 0.64 -9.81 10.83
C SER A 51 0.44 -9.62 12.33
N GLY A 52 0.78 -10.62 13.15
CA GLY A 52 0.71 -10.51 14.61
C GLY A 52 1.66 -9.43 15.18
N ILE A 53 2.87 -9.31 14.65
CA ILE A 53 3.81 -8.26 15.07
C ILE A 53 3.31 -6.88 14.65
N VAL A 54 2.86 -6.73 13.40
CA VAL A 54 2.36 -5.46 12.88
C VAL A 54 1.12 -5.02 13.67
N GLN A 55 0.17 -5.92 13.94
CA GLN A 55 -1.05 -5.63 14.69
C GLN A 55 -0.73 -5.17 16.12
N ARG A 56 0.08 -5.93 16.88
CA ARG A 56 0.46 -5.53 18.24
C ARG A 56 1.25 -4.23 18.28
N CYS A 57 2.09 -3.98 17.28
CA CYS A 57 2.81 -2.71 17.18
C CYS A 57 1.84 -1.55 16.90
N PHE A 58 0.91 -1.74 15.97
CA PHE A 58 -0.03 -0.71 15.55
C PHE A 58 -1.01 -0.34 16.65
N GLU A 59 -1.56 -1.33 17.37
CA GLU A 59 -2.44 -1.12 18.54
C GLU A 59 -1.74 -0.32 19.65
N GLN A 60 -0.45 -0.58 19.91
CA GLN A 60 0.30 0.19 20.89
C GLN A 60 0.51 1.64 20.44
N LYS A 61 0.79 1.85 19.15
CA LYS A 61 0.97 3.19 18.58
C LYS A 61 -0.31 4.01 18.64
N THR A 62 -1.44 3.42 18.22
CA THR A 62 -2.74 4.10 18.27
C THR A 62 -3.20 4.38 19.70
N THR A 63 -2.94 3.45 20.64
CA THR A 63 -3.23 3.66 22.08
C THR A 63 -2.39 4.80 22.66
N ALA A 64 -1.11 4.89 22.30
CA ALA A 64 -0.23 5.99 22.73
C ALA A 64 -0.69 7.34 22.15
N GLU A 65 -1.13 7.36 20.88
CA GLU A 65 -1.69 8.55 20.25
C GLU A 65 -3.00 9.00 20.90
N HIS A 66 -3.89 8.06 21.23
CA HIS A 66 -5.15 8.37 21.92
C HIS A 66 -4.94 8.93 23.33
N ARG A 67 -3.82 8.57 23.99
CA ARG A 67 -3.46 9.09 25.33
C ARG A 67 -2.74 10.44 25.27
N ALA A 68 -2.20 10.81 24.11
CA ALA A 68 -1.46 12.05 23.91
C ALA A 68 -2.34 13.21 23.43
N GLY A 69 -3.63 12.96 23.16
CA GLY A 69 -4.63 13.95 22.75
C GLY A 69 -5.46 14.49 23.90
#